data_AF-A0A1A3F7F4-F1
#
_entry.id   AF-A0A1A3F7F4-F1
#
_cell.length_a   1.000
_cell.length_b   1.000
_cell.length_c   1.000
_cell.angle_alpha   90.00
_cell.angle_beta   90.00
_cell.angle_gamma   90.00
#
_symmetry.space_group_name_H-M   'P 1'
#
loop_
_entity.id
_entity.type
_entity.pdbx_description
1 polymer ?
#
loop_
_entity_poly.entity_id
_entity_poly.type
_entity_poly.pdbx_seq_one_letter_code
_entity_poly.pdbx_strand_id
1 'polypeptide(L)'
;MALQARVAAVLAVALLTLSGCSVVVGGRAVRASGQPAATPTTTVQRPPAHAQDLLLHSGDDTPLGAASAIPVGDNYFTSARPPDCSAALLFEGSPLRPAGASDHAESAYQFSDQATYAESVDIYDNALDPRHEVVSDFVSVAQCRHDAVGISPYGQATPMRLSGFATPSEGVLVWTMNQPAWTCDYGLAVLPHVALLLSACNNAPGFPMADWAAKRRAQVDGRTA
;
A
#
# COMPACT_ATOMS: atom_id res chain seq x y z
N MET A 1 17.14 54.07 -34.50
CA MET A 1 18.26 53.92 -35.44
C MET A 1 18.48 52.43 -35.63
N ALA A 2 18.11 51.91 -36.80
CA ALA A 2 18.19 50.51 -37.17
C ALA A 2 19.20 50.34 -38.31
N LEU A 3 20.21 49.49 -38.07
CA LEU A 3 21.19 48.92 -39.02
C LEU A 3 21.25 47.42 -38.62
N GLN A 4 21.34 46.38 -39.44
CA GLN A 4 21.61 46.09 -40.86
C GLN A 4 21.10 44.63 -41.04
N ALA A 5 20.37 44.26 -42.10
CA ALA A 5 20.86 43.74 -43.41
C ALA A 5 21.74 42.47 -43.25
N ARG A 6 21.59 41.32 -43.94
CA ARG A 6 21.13 40.95 -45.30
C ARG A 6 20.79 39.43 -45.35
N VAL A 7 19.70 38.98 -45.97
CA VAL A 7 19.50 38.43 -47.35
C VAL A 7 20.06 37.02 -47.65
N ALA A 8 19.16 36.19 -48.26
CA ALA A 8 19.31 35.01 -49.15
C ALA A 8 18.83 33.68 -48.53
N ALA A 9 17.66 33.08 -48.89
CA ALA A 9 17.26 32.46 -50.17
C ALA A 9 18.26 31.35 -50.57
N VAL A 10 17.98 30.06 -50.79
CA VAL A 10 16.82 29.25 -51.23
C VAL A 10 17.27 27.78 -51.09
N LEU A 11 16.38 26.81 -50.77
CA LEU A 11 16.14 25.56 -51.52
C LEU A 11 15.30 24.55 -50.71
N ALA A 12 14.23 24.10 -51.36
CA ALA A 12 13.37 23.03 -50.93
C ALA A 12 14.03 21.66 -51.13
N VAL A 13 13.83 20.75 -50.17
CA VAL A 13 13.70 19.31 -50.45
C VAL A 13 12.59 18.77 -49.55
N ALA A 14 11.46 18.46 -50.18
CA ALA A 14 10.42 17.64 -49.58
C ALA A 14 10.90 16.19 -49.58
N LEU A 15 10.98 15.58 -48.39
CA LEU A 15 11.09 14.13 -48.23
C LEU A 15 9.87 13.65 -47.45
N LEU A 16 8.90 13.16 -48.22
CA LEU A 16 7.84 12.27 -47.79
C LEU A 16 8.45 10.92 -47.41
N THR A 17 8.43 10.54 -46.13
CA THR A 17 8.44 9.13 -45.72
C THR A 17 7.64 8.90 -44.44
N LEU A 18 6.38 8.53 -44.64
CA LEU A 18 5.65 7.44 -43.97
C LEU A 18 5.65 7.34 -42.43
N SER A 19 4.48 7.68 -41.88
CA SER A 19 3.75 7.05 -40.77
C SER A 19 4.35 5.79 -40.13
N GLY A 20 4.51 5.82 -38.80
CA GLY A 20 4.73 4.65 -37.96
C GLY A 20 3.93 4.72 -36.66
N CYS A 21 2.60 4.59 -36.75
CA CYS A 21 1.79 4.23 -35.60
C CYS A 21 2.14 2.79 -35.20
N SER A 22 2.88 2.58 -34.12
CA SER A 22 3.03 1.25 -33.53
C SER A 22 1.78 0.91 -32.70
N VAL A 23 0.66 0.67 -33.39
CA VAL A 23 -0.45 -0.08 -32.82
C VAL A 23 0.02 -1.53 -32.68
N VAL A 24 0.25 -1.95 -31.43
CA VAL A 24 0.50 -3.35 -31.10
C VAL A 24 -0.80 -4.11 -31.31
N VAL A 25 -0.99 -4.63 -32.52
CA VAL A 25 -2.04 -5.60 -32.79
C VAL A 25 -1.56 -6.92 -32.19
N GLY A 26 -2.27 -7.42 -31.18
CA GLY A 26 -2.04 -8.74 -30.61
C GLY A 26 -2.20 -9.81 -31.68
N GLY A 27 -1.08 -10.22 -32.29
CA GLY A 27 -1.04 -11.36 -33.19
C GLY A 27 -1.24 -12.64 -32.40
N ARG A 28 -2.36 -13.34 -32.62
CA ARG A 28 -2.43 -14.77 -32.30
C ARG A 28 -1.44 -15.49 -33.21
N ALA A 29 -0.46 -16.16 -32.63
CA ALA A 29 0.41 -17.08 -33.36
C ALA A 29 -0.46 -18.20 -33.95
N VAL A 30 -0.64 -18.19 -35.27
CA VAL A 30 -1.25 -19.31 -35.99
C VAL A 30 -0.15 -20.36 -36.17
N ARG A 31 -0.34 -21.53 -35.57
CA ARG A 31 0.58 -22.66 -35.68
C ARG A 31 0.56 -23.20 -37.11
N ALA A 32 1.73 -23.52 -37.66
CA ALA A 32 1.82 -24.35 -38.85
C ALA A 32 1.22 -25.75 -38.54
N SER A 33 0.34 -26.22 -39.41
CA SER A 33 -0.30 -27.53 -39.29
C SER A 33 0.76 -28.63 -39.47
N GLY A 34 1.21 -29.25 -38.38
CA GLY A 34 2.07 -30.44 -38.48
C GLY A 34 3.03 -30.75 -37.34
N GLN A 35 3.16 -29.92 -36.30
CA GLN A 35 4.04 -30.24 -35.17
C GLN A 35 3.26 -30.77 -33.95
N PRO A 36 3.69 -31.90 -33.34
CA PRO A 36 3.10 -32.44 -32.12
C PRO A 36 3.09 -31.37 -31.02
N ALA A 37 2.01 -31.31 -30.26
CA ALA A 37 1.87 -30.38 -29.14
C ALA A 37 2.96 -30.64 -28.10
N ALA A 38 4.01 -29.82 -28.09
CA ALA A 38 4.86 -29.68 -26.93
C ALA A 38 4.00 -29.06 -25.82
N THR A 39 3.83 -29.82 -24.74
CA THR A 39 3.23 -29.39 -23.48
C THR A 39 4.03 -28.17 -22.99
N PRO A 40 3.38 -27.02 -22.69
CA PRO A 40 4.10 -25.89 -22.13
C PRO A 40 4.34 -26.17 -20.64
N THR A 41 5.47 -26.80 -20.31
CA THR A 41 6.04 -26.76 -18.96
C THR A 41 6.95 -25.54 -18.87
N THR A 42 6.33 -24.36 -18.86
CA THR A 42 6.98 -23.15 -18.34
C THR A 42 6.29 -22.80 -17.05
N THR A 43 6.72 -23.43 -15.95
CA THR A 43 6.66 -22.77 -14.65
C THR A 43 7.52 -21.51 -14.79
N VAL A 44 6.88 -20.39 -15.14
CA VAL A 44 7.49 -19.08 -15.02
C VAL A 44 7.74 -18.91 -13.53
N GLN A 45 8.97 -19.19 -13.10
CA GLN A 45 9.37 -18.97 -11.73
C GLN A 45 9.43 -17.46 -11.54
N ARG A 46 8.38 -16.91 -10.90
CA ARG A 46 8.33 -15.48 -10.58
C ARG A 46 9.55 -15.16 -9.71
N PRO A 47 10.29 -14.07 -9.98
CA PRO A 47 11.30 -13.58 -9.06
C PRO A 47 10.70 -13.45 -7.66
N PRO A 48 11.47 -13.70 -6.58
CA PRO A 48 10.99 -13.45 -5.23
C PRO A 48 10.47 -12.02 -5.14
N ALA A 49 9.26 -11.86 -4.62
CA ALA A 49 8.66 -10.53 -4.47
C ALA A 49 9.50 -9.72 -3.47
N HIS A 50 9.79 -8.46 -3.79
CA HIS A 50 10.33 -7.50 -2.82
C HIS A 50 9.16 -6.80 -2.12
N ALA A 51 9.31 -6.48 -0.83
CA ALA A 51 8.25 -5.83 -0.06
C ALA A 51 7.79 -4.52 -0.71
N GLN A 52 8.73 -3.77 -1.30
CA GLN A 52 8.48 -2.52 -2.02
C GLN A 52 7.52 -2.69 -3.22
N ASP A 53 7.58 -3.82 -3.93
CA ASP A 53 6.73 -4.09 -5.11
C ASP A 53 5.28 -4.44 -4.72
N LEU A 54 5.07 -4.81 -3.45
CA LEU A 54 3.77 -5.15 -2.90
C LEU A 54 3.02 -3.92 -2.37
N LEU A 55 3.72 -2.80 -2.19
CA LEU A 55 3.12 -1.52 -1.85
C LEU A 55 2.25 -0.99 -3.01
N LEU A 56 1.39 -0.02 -2.71
CA LEU A 56 0.65 0.75 -3.71
C LEU A 56 1.64 1.60 -4.50
N HIS A 57 1.38 1.66 -5.80
CA HIS A 57 2.13 2.52 -6.70
C HIS A 57 1.44 3.88 -6.81
N SER A 58 2.21 4.90 -7.15
CA SER A 58 1.61 6.21 -7.43
C SER A 58 0.64 6.09 -8.62
N GLY A 59 -0.57 6.61 -8.45
CA GLY A 59 -1.69 6.48 -9.38
C GLY A 59 -2.65 5.34 -9.06
N ASP A 60 -2.34 4.44 -8.12
CA ASP A 60 -3.29 3.40 -7.69
C ASP A 60 -4.51 4.03 -6.99
N ASP A 61 -5.70 3.56 -7.33
CA ASP A 61 -6.96 4.05 -6.76
C ASP A 61 -7.21 3.50 -5.34
N THR A 62 -7.44 4.42 -4.41
CA THR A 62 -7.85 4.14 -3.02
C THR A 62 -9.21 4.78 -2.71
N PRO A 63 -9.84 4.46 -1.57
CA PRO A 63 -11.04 5.17 -1.11
C PRO A 63 -10.83 6.68 -0.90
N LEU A 64 -9.59 7.15 -0.72
CA LEU A 64 -9.24 8.57 -0.60
C LEU A 64 -8.89 9.21 -1.96
N GLY A 65 -8.97 8.44 -3.06
CA GLY A 65 -8.56 8.85 -4.40
C GLY A 65 -7.23 8.22 -4.83
N ALA A 66 -6.67 8.73 -5.92
CA ALA A 66 -5.42 8.23 -6.48
C ALA A 66 -4.25 8.53 -5.53
N ALA A 67 -3.51 7.48 -5.16
CA ALA A 67 -2.40 7.59 -4.24
C ALA A 67 -1.17 8.25 -4.89
N SER A 68 -0.45 9.08 -4.14
CA SER A 68 0.87 9.57 -4.52
C SER A 68 1.85 9.20 -3.41
N ALA A 69 2.77 8.28 -3.69
CA ALA A 69 3.69 7.75 -2.70
C ALA A 69 4.64 8.84 -2.19
N ILE A 70 4.82 8.87 -0.88
CA ILE A 70 5.76 9.73 -0.16
C ILE A 70 6.43 8.90 0.96
N PRO A 71 7.62 9.29 1.45
CA PRO A 71 8.19 8.65 2.63
C PRO A 71 7.27 8.77 3.84
N VAL A 72 7.32 7.77 4.73
CA VAL A 72 6.71 7.87 6.06
C VAL A 72 7.41 9.01 6.81
N GLY A 73 6.62 9.95 7.32
CA GLY A 73 7.13 11.18 7.94
C GLY A 73 7.01 11.19 9.45
N ASP A 74 7.61 12.21 10.07
CA ASP A 74 7.61 12.47 11.51
C ASP A 74 6.21 12.74 12.13
N ASN A 75 5.13 12.67 11.33
CA ASN A 75 3.75 12.80 11.79
C ASN A 75 3.16 11.50 12.36
N TYR A 76 3.78 10.34 12.12
CA TYR A 76 3.31 9.07 12.66
C TYR A 76 3.71 8.89 14.13
N PHE A 77 2.87 8.17 14.89
CA PHE A 77 3.17 7.89 16.29
C PHE A 77 4.27 6.83 16.41
N THR A 78 5.27 7.10 17.25
CA THR A 78 6.37 6.19 17.58
C THR A 78 6.22 5.56 18.96
N SER A 79 5.30 6.08 19.79
CA SER A 79 4.94 5.50 21.09
C SER A 79 3.54 5.92 21.54
N ALA A 80 3.00 5.22 22.54
CA ALA A 80 1.67 5.46 23.09
C ALA A 80 1.69 5.57 24.62
N ARG A 81 0.72 6.31 25.17
CA ARG A 81 0.43 6.34 26.61
C ARG A 81 -1.06 6.03 26.85
N PRO A 82 -1.40 5.01 27.64
CA PRO A 82 -0.48 4.05 28.28
C PRO A 82 0.20 3.10 27.25
N PRO A 83 1.34 2.47 27.58
CA PRO A 83 2.14 1.72 26.60
C PRO A 83 1.47 0.45 26.06
N ASP A 84 0.51 -0.12 26.80
CA ASP A 84 -0.39 -1.20 26.36
C ASP A 84 -1.31 -0.80 25.20
N CYS A 85 -1.44 0.49 24.90
CA CYS A 85 -2.14 0.98 23.71
C CYS A 85 -1.25 1.06 22.45
N SER A 86 0.01 0.65 22.51
CA SER A 86 0.93 0.77 21.37
C SER A 86 0.44 -0.01 20.14
N ALA A 87 -0.08 -1.23 20.35
CA ALA A 87 -0.69 -2.03 19.28
C ALA A 87 -1.85 -1.31 18.58
N ALA A 88 -2.64 -0.52 19.32
CA ALA A 88 -3.81 0.16 18.77
C ALA A 88 -3.47 1.48 18.05
N LEU A 89 -2.33 2.10 18.34
CA LEU A 89 -1.98 3.45 17.84
C LEU A 89 -0.82 3.49 16.86
N LEU A 90 0.12 2.55 16.93
CA LEU A 90 1.35 2.64 16.14
C LEU A 90 1.17 1.99 14.77
N PHE A 91 1.50 2.76 13.75
CA PHE A 91 1.85 2.27 12.42
C PHE A 91 3.36 2.06 12.34
N GLU A 92 4.13 3.13 12.54
CA GLU A 92 5.59 3.07 12.59
C GLU A 92 6.04 2.31 13.85
N GLY A 93 6.90 1.31 13.66
CA GLY A 93 7.35 0.47 14.77
C GLY A 93 6.25 -0.37 15.42
N SER A 94 5.11 -0.58 14.74
CA SER A 94 3.97 -1.31 15.30
C SER A 94 4.37 -2.70 15.82
N PRO A 95 3.94 -3.08 17.04
CA PRO A 95 4.19 -4.41 17.58
C PRO A 95 3.31 -5.49 16.93
N LEU A 96 2.37 -5.11 16.05
CA LEU A 96 1.48 -6.02 15.33
C LEU A 96 2.13 -6.66 14.09
N ARG A 97 3.34 -6.23 13.73
CA ARG A 97 4.11 -6.86 12.66
C ARG A 97 4.89 -8.02 13.29
N PRO A 98 4.68 -9.28 12.86
CA PRO A 98 5.46 -10.39 13.36
C PRO A 98 6.97 -10.15 13.26
N ALA A 99 7.73 -10.62 14.24
CA ALA A 99 9.18 -10.45 14.21
C ALA A 99 9.84 -11.37 13.17
N GLY A 100 11.01 -10.96 12.67
CA GLY A 100 11.83 -11.82 11.80
C GLY A 100 11.46 -11.77 10.32
N ALA A 101 10.90 -10.66 9.84
CA ALA A 101 10.75 -10.40 8.42
C ALA A 101 12.12 -10.46 7.71
N SER A 102 12.17 -11.09 6.53
CA SER A 102 13.35 -11.14 5.67
C SER A 102 13.46 -9.93 4.73
N ASP A 103 12.33 -9.27 4.45
CA ASP A 103 12.27 -8.01 3.75
C ASP A 103 11.14 -7.13 4.32
N HIS A 104 11.34 -5.81 4.29
CA HIS A 104 10.41 -4.84 4.85
C HIS A 104 10.39 -3.57 3.99
N ALA A 105 9.19 -3.06 3.72
CA ALA A 105 9.02 -1.75 3.08
C ALA A 105 7.80 -1.04 3.65
N GLU A 106 7.83 0.29 3.64
CA GLU A 106 6.71 1.13 4.03
C GLU A 106 6.64 2.38 3.16
N SER A 107 5.43 2.89 2.99
CA SER A 107 5.18 4.15 2.29
C SER A 107 4.00 4.85 2.93
N ALA A 108 4.08 6.17 3.00
CA ALA A 108 2.92 7.01 3.18
C ALA A 108 2.41 7.49 1.82
N TYR A 109 1.23 8.08 1.79
CA TYR A 109 0.59 8.55 0.57
C TYR A 109 -0.09 9.89 0.82
N GLN A 110 0.15 10.84 -0.07
CA GLN A 110 -0.61 12.08 -0.11
C GLN A 110 -1.81 11.96 -1.05
N PHE A 111 -2.87 12.69 -0.72
CA PHE A 111 -4.06 12.86 -1.53
C PHE A 111 -4.38 14.36 -1.68
N SER A 112 -5.46 14.68 -2.37
CA SER A 112 -5.92 16.07 -2.54
C SER A 112 -6.48 16.70 -1.25
N ASP A 113 -6.81 15.89 -0.26
CA ASP A 113 -7.35 16.32 1.04
C ASP A 113 -6.28 16.23 2.15
N GLN A 114 -6.70 16.45 3.40
CA GLN A 114 -5.80 16.37 4.57
C GLN A 114 -5.67 14.94 5.11
N ALA A 115 -6.19 13.93 4.42
CA ALA A 115 -6.09 12.56 4.89
C ALA A 115 -4.63 12.09 4.90
N THR A 116 -4.26 11.35 5.93
CA THR A 116 -2.98 10.66 6.01
C THR A 116 -3.22 9.17 5.83
N TYR A 117 -2.56 8.54 4.87
CA TYR A 117 -2.59 7.09 4.68
C TYR A 117 -1.16 6.56 4.61
N ALA A 118 -0.91 5.42 5.24
CA ALA A 118 0.32 4.66 5.05
C ALA A 118 0.05 3.16 5.03
N GLU A 119 0.97 2.44 4.41
CA GLU A 119 1.03 1.00 4.52
C GLU A 119 2.46 0.50 4.67
N SER A 120 2.61 -0.61 5.37
CA SER A 120 3.88 -1.34 5.48
C SER A 120 3.66 -2.80 5.12
N VAL A 121 4.63 -3.37 4.42
CA VAL A 121 4.67 -4.77 4.02
C VAL A 121 5.91 -5.42 4.62
N ASP A 122 5.71 -6.55 5.26
CA ASP A 122 6.76 -7.44 5.77
C ASP A 122 6.66 -8.78 5.05
N ILE A 123 7.78 -9.28 4.51
CA ILE A 123 7.89 -10.60 3.89
C ILE A 123 8.62 -11.54 4.84
N TYR A 124 8.18 -12.79 4.90
CA TYR A 124 8.72 -13.80 5.81
C TYR A 124 9.14 -15.06 5.05
N ASP A 125 10.33 -15.56 5.36
CA ASP A 125 10.82 -16.83 4.80
C ASP A 125 10.00 -18.03 5.31
N ASN A 126 9.58 -17.96 6.58
CA ASN A 126 8.74 -18.97 7.21
C ASN A 126 7.27 -18.61 7.04
N ALA A 127 6.43 -19.64 6.87
CA ALA A 127 5.00 -19.43 6.78
C ALA A 127 4.42 -18.98 8.14
N LEU A 128 3.75 -17.83 8.14
CA LEU A 128 2.83 -17.35 9.17
C LEU A 128 1.53 -18.18 9.14
N ASP A 129 0.85 -18.25 10.28
CA ASP A 129 -0.54 -18.72 10.35
C ASP A 129 -1.47 -17.50 10.44
N PRO A 130 -2.15 -17.10 9.34
CA PRO A 130 -2.97 -15.90 9.33
C PRO A 130 -4.09 -15.87 10.38
N ARG A 131 -4.59 -17.03 10.81
CA ARG A 131 -5.61 -17.08 11.87
C ARG A 131 -4.99 -16.84 13.22
N HIS A 132 -3.85 -17.48 13.48
CA HIS A 132 -3.13 -17.29 14.74
C HIS A 132 -2.70 -15.84 14.94
N GLU A 133 -2.06 -15.24 13.93
CA GLU A 133 -1.58 -13.85 13.99
C GLU A 133 -2.74 -12.89 14.26
N VAL A 134 -3.82 -12.97 13.46
CA VAL A 134 -4.99 -12.09 13.64
C VAL A 134 -5.64 -12.23 15.01
N VAL A 135 -5.74 -13.45 15.57
CA VAL A 135 -6.31 -13.65 16.90
C VAL A 135 -5.38 -13.08 17.99
N SER A 136 -4.08 -13.28 17.87
CA SER A 136 -3.08 -12.71 18.78
C SER A 136 -3.14 -11.18 18.76
N ASP A 137 -3.16 -10.59 17.57
CA ASP A 137 -3.17 -9.13 17.37
C ASP A 137 -4.49 -8.49 17.77
N PHE A 138 -5.61 -9.19 17.58
CA PHE A 138 -6.90 -8.78 18.12
C PHE A 138 -6.83 -8.62 19.64
N VAL A 139 -6.21 -9.57 20.35
CA VAL A 139 -6.03 -9.49 21.81
C VAL A 139 -5.14 -8.32 22.18
N SER A 140 -4.04 -8.10 21.45
CA SER A 140 -3.12 -6.97 21.66
C SER A 140 -3.80 -5.61 21.48
N VAL A 141 -4.59 -5.42 20.43
CA VAL A 141 -5.37 -4.18 20.22
C VAL A 141 -6.42 -3.99 21.31
N ALA A 142 -7.14 -5.06 21.68
CA ALA A 142 -8.21 -5.02 22.69
C ALA A 142 -7.71 -4.73 24.12
N GLN A 143 -6.40 -4.79 24.37
CA GLN A 143 -5.82 -4.35 25.65
C GLN A 143 -5.93 -2.84 25.84
N CYS A 144 -6.05 -2.05 24.77
CA CYS A 144 -6.23 -0.61 24.85
C CYS A 144 -7.65 -0.21 25.29
N ARG A 145 -7.92 -0.32 26.60
CA ARG A 145 -9.26 -0.13 27.19
C ARG A 145 -9.61 1.33 27.50
N HIS A 146 -8.59 2.18 27.63
CA HIS A 146 -8.72 3.56 28.08
C HIS A 146 -8.39 4.55 26.97
N ASP A 147 -8.52 5.85 27.25
CA ASP A 147 -8.02 6.87 26.33
C ASP A 147 -6.51 6.69 26.18
N ALA A 148 -6.03 6.83 24.95
CA ALA A 148 -4.65 6.63 24.58
C ALA A 148 -4.13 7.88 23.88
N VAL A 149 -2.92 8.28 24.22
CA VAL A 149 -2.22 9.42 23.63
C VAL A 149 -1.08 8.88 22.76
N GLY A 150 -1.18 9.11 21.45
CA GLY A 150 -0.08 8.89 20.52
C GLY A 150 0.99 9.97 20.66
N ILE A 151 2.25 9.57 20.54
CA ILE A 151 3.41 10.46 20.61
C ILE A 151 4.18 10.33 19.30
N SER A 152 4.36 11.45 18.61
CA SER A 152 5.22 11.58 17.44
C SER A 152 6.34 12.58 17.72
N PRO A 153 7.35 12.69 16.83
CA PRO A 153 8.32 13.78 16.90
C PRO A 153 7.70 15.19 16.93
N TYR A 154 6.50 15.39 16.36
CA TYR A 154 5.77 16.66 16.43
C TYR A 154 5.06 16.91 17.78
N GLY A 155 4.98 15.91 18.65
CA GLY A 155 4.44 16.04 20.00
C GLY A 155 3.37 15.01 20.33
N GLN A 156 2.49 15.38 21.26
CA GLN A 156 1.42 14.50 21.74
C GLN A 156 0.12 14.79 21.00
N ALA A 157 -0.58 13.74 20.59
CA ALA A 157 -1.92 13.84 20.06
C ALA A 157 -2.96 14.16 21.15
N THR A 158 -4.14 14.61 20.72
CA THR A 158 -5.32 14.59 21.59
C THR A 158 -5.66 13.13 21.93
N PRO A 159 -6.17 12.83 23.15
CA PRO A 159 -6.49 11.46 23.52
C PRO A 159 -7.50 10.83 22.55
N MET A 160 -7.20 9.60 22.13
CA MET A 160 -8.02 8.78 21.25
C MET A 160 -8.58 7.58 22.02
N ARG A 161 -9.77 7.12 21.62
CA ARG A 161 -10.41 5.94 22.18
C ARG A 161 -10.60 4.87 21.12
N LEU A 162 -10.27 3.63 21.46
CA LEU A 162 -10.66 2.47 20.66
C LEU A 162 -12.19 2.37 20.62
N SER A 163 -12.79 2.53 19.45
CA SER A 163 -14.25 2.58 19.29
C SER A 163 -14.84 1.45 18.46
N GLY A 164 -14.01 0.73 17.71
CA GLY A 164 -14.41 -0.42 16.91
C GLY A 164 -13.20 -1.28 16.61
N PHE A 165 -13.37 -2.60 16.60
CA PHE A 165 -12.36 -3.57 16.21
C PHE A 165 -13.04 -4.89 15.83
N ALA A 166 -12.62 -5.49 14.73
CA ALA A 166 -13.26 -6.66 14.14
C ALA A 166 -12.31 -7.45 13.24
N THR A 167 -12.67 -8.71 12.97
CA THR A 167 -12.00 -9.56 11.99
C THR A 167 -12.96 -9.84 10.81
N PRO A 168 -13.04 -8.95 9.81
CA PRO A 168 -14.10 -9.01 8.79
C PRO A 168 -13.96 -10.19 7.84
N SER A 169 -12.75 -10.75 7.70
CA SER A 169 -12.46 -11.92 6.88
C SER A 169 -11.22 -12.65 7.41
N GLU A 170 -10.96 -13.85 6.89
CA GLU A 170 -9.79 -14.65 7.29
C GLU A 170 -8.48 -13.89 7.04
N GLY A 171 -7.63 -13.83 8.06
CA GLY A 171 -6.36 -13.12 7.97
C GLY A 171 -6.51 -11.60 7.89
N VAL A 172 -7.66 -11.02 8.27
CA VAL A 172 -7.83 -9.56 8.34
C VAL A 172 -8.33 -9.16 9.74
N LEU A 173 -7.66 -8.17 10.32
CA LEU A 173 -8.04 -7.45 11.53
C LEU A 173 -8.18 -5.97 11.18
N VAL A 174 -9.23 -5.31 11.66
CA VAL A 174 -9.38 -3.85 11.52
C VAL A 174 -9.82 -3.24 12.84
N TRP A 175 -9.42 -2.00 13.09
CA TRP A 175 -9.84 -1.25 14.28
C TRP A 175 -9.83 0.25 14.03
N THR A 176 -10.51 0.98 14.91
CA THR A 176 -10.70 2.43 14.82
C THR A 176 -10.33 3.09 16.14
N MET A 177 -9.44 4.07 16.06
CA MET A 177 -9.11 5.00 17.15
C MET A 177 -9.73 6.36 16.85
N ASN A 178 -10.65 6.79 17.72
CA ASN A 178 -11.45 7.99 17.53
C ASN A 178 -11.06 9.11 18.49
N GLN A 179 -11.01 10.33 17.97
CA GLN A 179 -11.07 11.58 18.74
C GLN A 179 -12.11 12.52 18.11
N PRO A 180 -12.61 13.56 18.80
CA PRO A 180 -13.83 14.29 18.42
C PRO A 180 -13.92 14.86 16.99
N ALA A 181 -12.79 15.11 16.31
CA ALA A 181 -12.76 15.65 14.95
C ALA A 181 -11.91 14.81 13.98
N TRP A 182 -11.37 13.67 14.42
CA TRP A 182 -10.38 12.92 13.66
C TRP A 182 -10.50 11.45 13.99
N THR A 183 -10.51 10.63 12.95
CA THR A 183 -10.63 9.19 13.05
C THR A 183 -9.41 8.59 12.40
N CYS A 184 -8.76 7.66 13.09
CA CYS A 184 -7.74 6.80 12.52
C CYS A 184 -8.28 5.36 12.45
N ASP A 185 -8.48 4.87 11.23
CA ASP A 185 -8.81 3.49 10.96
C ASP A 185 -7.55 2.74 10.57
N TYR A 186 -7.39 1.55 11.13
CA TYR A 186 -6.22 0.70 10.94
C TYR A 186 -6.65 -0.68 10.46
N GLY A 187 -5.76 -1.32 9.70
CA GLY A 187 -5.98 -2.67 9.20
C GLY A 187 -4.70 -3.47 9.23
N LEU A 188 -4.80 -4.73 9.62
CA LEU A 188 -3.76 -5.73 9.46
C LEU A 188 -4.31 -6.83 8.56
N ALA A 189 -3.53 -7.20 7.55
CA ALA A 189 -3.83 -8.29 6.63
C ALA A 189 -2.65 -9.26 6.58
N VAL A 190 -2.90 -10.53 6.88
CA VAL A 190 -1.89 -11.58 6.97
C VAL A 190 -2.15 -12.65 5.91
N LEU A 191 -1.06 -13.03 5.24
CA LEU A 191 -0.90 -14.12 4.28
C LEU A 191 0.22 -15.04 4.78
N PRO A 192 0.37 -16.27 4.26
CA PRO A 192 1.41 -17.18 4.74
C PRO A 192 2.82 -16.58 4.73
N HIS A 193 3.19 -15.72 3.78
CA HIS A 193 4.54 -15.15 3.73
C HIS A 193 4.57 -13.62 3.80
N VAL A 194 3.45 -12.99 4.11
CA VAL A 194 3.33 -11.53 4.09
C VAL A 194 2.43 -11.03 5.21
N ALA A 195 2.85 -9.96 5.89
CA ALA A 195 1.98 -9.14 6.73
C ALA A 195 1.90 -7.73 6.14
N LEU A 196 0.68 -7.18 6.05
CA LEU A 196 0.39 -5.83 5.57
C LEU A 196 -0.30 -5.07 6.70
N LEU A 197 0.31 -3.97 7.14
CA LEU A 197 -0.28 -3.05 8.11
C LEU A 197 -0.69 -1.75 7.40
N LEU A 198 -1.89 -1.26 7.70
CA LEU A 198 -2.52 -0.10 7.08
C LEU A 198 -2.90 0.90 8.18
N SER A 199 -2.70 2.18 7.91
CA SER A 199 -3.22 3.28 8.73
C SER A 199 -3.83 4.33 7.81
N ALA A 200 -5.07 4.72 8.09
CA ALA A 200 -5.78 5.79 7.41
C ALA A 200 -6.37 6.73 8.47
N CYS A 201 -5.94 7.98 8.50
CA CYS A 201 -6.54 8.99 9.35
C CYS A 201 -7.11 10.15 8.54
N ASN A 202 -8.33 10.57 8.87
CA ASN A 202 -8.97 11.72 8.23
C ASN A 202 -9.97 12.40 9.18
N ASN A 203 -10.49 13.55 8.75
CA ASN A 203 -11.67 14.15 9.33
C ASN A 203 -12.86 13.20 9.15
N ALA A 204 -13.72 13.06 10.16
CA ALA A 204 -14.85 12.14 10.12
C ALA A 204 -15.83 12.46 8.95
N PRO A 205 -16.47 11.45 8.32
CA PRO A 205 -16.53 10.04 8.72
C PRO A 205 -15.26 9.24 8.36
N GLY A 206 -14.98 8.17 9.13
CA GLY A 206 -13.79 7.33 8.97
C GLY A 206 -13.65 6.65 7.60
N PHE A 207 -12.50 6.01 7.40
CA PHE A 207 -12.10 5.30 6.19
C PHE A 207 -12.68 3.87 6.16
N PRO A 208 -13.13 3.34 5.01
CA PRO A 208 -13.75 2.02 4.90
C PRO A 208 -12.71 0.87 5.00
N MET A 209 -12.09 0.74 6.17
CA MET A 209 -10.91 -0.11 6.35
C MET A 209 -11.20 -1.61 6.24
N ALA A 210 -12.40 -2.07 6.64
CA ALA A 210 -12.78 -3.48 6.52
C ALA A 210 -12.71 -3.98 5.06
N ASP A 211 -13.38 -3.26 4.15
CA ASP A 211 -13.41 -3.61 2.73
C ASP A 211 -12.05 -3.36 2.08
N TRP A 212 -11.38 -2.26 2.47
CA TRP A 212 -10.09 -1.90 1.89
C TRP A 212 -8.97 -2.88 2.27
N ALA A 213 -8.87 -3.28 3.55
CA ALA A 213 -7.87 -4.23 4.00
C ALA A 213 -8.06 -5.60 3.31
N ALA A 214 -9.31 -6.05 3.14
CA ALA A 214 -9.60 -7.26 2.37
C ALA A 214 -9.20 -7.14 0.89
N LYS A 215 -9.48 -5.99 0.25
CA LYS A 215 -9.06 -5.71 -1.13
C LYS A 215 -7.54 -5.68 -1.26
N ARG A 216 -6.83 -4.97 -0.38
CA ARG A 216 -5.36 -4.91 -0.38
C ARG A 216 -4.75 -6.28 -0.17
N ARG A 217 -5.26 -7.07 0.77
CA ARG A 217 -4.83 -8.46 1.00
C ARG A 217 -4.90 -9.28 -0.29
N ALA A 218 -6.02 -9.21 -1.02
CA ALA A 218 -6.18 -9.93 -2.29
C ALA A 218 -5.24 -9.43 -3.40
N GLN A 219 -4.95 -8.12 -3.44
CA GLN A 219 -3.98 -7.56 -4.37
C GLN A 219 -2.55 -8.02 -4.08
N VAL A 220 -2.16 -8.09 -2.80
CA VAL A 220 -0.85 -8.62 -2.38
C VAL A 220 -0.76 -10.10 -2.71
N ASP A 221 -1.78 -10.89 -2.36
CA ASP A 221 -1.84 -12.33 -2.64
C ASP A 221 -1.66 -12.62 -4.14
N GLY A 222 -2.37 -11.88 -5.00
CA GLY A 222 -2.22 -12.01 -6.46
C GLY A 222 -0.84 -11.64 -7.02
N ARG A 223 -0.07 -10.80 -6.30
CA ARG A 223 1.32 -10.44 -6.66
C ARG A 223 2.34 -11.44 -6.10
N THR A 224 1.99 -12.19 -5.07
CA THR A 224 2.88 -13.21 -4.46
C THR A 224 2.60 -14.65 -4.90
N ALA A 225 1.38 -14.97 -5.35
CA ALA A 225 0.97 -16.30 -5.83
C ALA A 225 1.45 -16.59 -7.26
#